data_AF-A0A7Z7ID83-F1
#
_entry.id   AF-A0A7Z7ID83-F1
#
_cell.length_a   1.000
_cell.length_b   1.000
_cell.length_c   1.000
_cell.angle_alpha   90.00
_cell.angle_beta   90.00
_cell.angle_gamma   90.00
#
_symmetry.space_group_name_H-M   'P 1'
#
loop_
_entity.id
_entity.type
_entity.pdbx_description
1 polymer ?
#
loop_
_entity_poly.entity_id
_entity_poly.type
_entity_poly.pdbx_seq_one_letter_code
_entity_poly.pdbx_strand_id
1 'polypeptide(L)'
;MFHRPKVTRSILAIMCAMSFIMYLDRVNLSAAAGVIRDDLHLTNTDVGLVFAAFAYTYAICQVIGGWVSDRFGAKTTLTICASIWIVATVATGFAGGVVSLFCARMLLGVGEGAALPAQARALTNWYPASKRGFVQGLTHSFSRLGNAVTPPLIALIVAFASWRASFILVGVLTAIWVVVYAWYFADNPRKHRHMTAEEEAELPPAGKVVIEKTREPTPWGRLIKRIGPTMIVYFCYGWTGWLFFTWLPTFFMHGRGLDLKSSALFSAGVFLSGVVGNTAGGVLSDRILKRTGNVVAARRNMIIVAFLGALVFLAPVMFVKSLPIMAASMSLSFFFLEMTIGPIWAVPMDITPKHVGIASGLVNAGSAVAGIFSPIVFGFIVDHTGSWTLPFAGSLGLLAVGIVMTFFMRPDIALEPGIGSTDVTREQDLELAERLGH
;
A
#
# COMPACT_ATOMS: atom_id res chain seq x y z
N MET A 1 -39.32 -12.10 0.82
CA MET A 1 -38.85 -11.42 2.05
C MET A 1 -37.35 -11.17 1.91
N PHE A 2 -36.95 -10.00 1.42
CA PHE A 2 -35.53 -9.66 1.31
C PHE A 2 -34.96 -9.49 2.73
N HIS A 3 -34.15 -10.45 3.19
CA HIS A 3 -33.45 -10.32 4.46
C HIS A 3 -32.57 -9.07 4.40
N ARG A 4 -32.83 -8.11 5.30
CA ARG A 4 -32.01 -6.91 5.42
C ARG A 4 -30.56 -7.34 5.70
N PRO A 5 -29.56 -6.84 4.95
CA PRO A 5 -28.18 -7.18 5.22
C PRO A 5 -27.77 -6.69 6.60
N LYS A 6 -27.01 -7.50 7.34
CA LYS A 6 -26.49 -7.14 8.66
C LYS A 6 -25.75 -5.80 8.61
N VAL A 7 -25.86 -4.98 9.67
CA VAL A 7 -25.22 -3.65 9.68
C VAL A 7 -23.71 -3.76 9.51
N THR A 8 -23.08 -4.70 10.19
CA THR A 8 -21.63 -4.99 10.07
C THR A 8 -21.22 -5.23 8.61
N ARG A 9 -21.96 -6.06 7.87
CA ARG A 9 -21.70 -6.34 6.44
C ARG A 9 -21.83 -5.09 5.57
N SER A 10 -22.81 -4.24 5.88
CA SER A 10 -23.01 -2.97 5.16
C SER A 10 -21.82 -2.02 5.38
N ILE A 11 -21.31 -1.92 6.61
CA ILE A 11 -20.12 -1.14 6.95
C ILE A 11 -18.88 -1.69 6.23
N LEU A 12 -18.72 -3.01 6.19
CA LEU A 12 -17.63 -3.64 5.44
C LEU A 12 -17.72 -3.35 3.95
N ALA A 13 -18.91 -3.39 3.35
CA ALA A 13 -19.11 -3.04 1.94
C ALA A 13 -18.75 -1.57 1.67
N ILE A 14 -19.12 -0.64 2.55
CA ILE A 14 -18.72 0.77 2.47
C ILE A 14 -17.19 0.90 2.55
N MET A 15 -16.52 0.17 3.45
CA MET A 15 -15.06 0.16 3.55
C MET A 15 -14.39 -0.44 2.30
N CYS A 16 -14.94 -1.52 1.73
CA CYS A 16 -14.44 -2.11 0.49
C CYS A 16 -14.60 -1.14 -0.69
N ALA A 17 -15.72 -0.43 -0.77
CA ALA A 17 -15.95 0.60 -1.77
C ALA A 17 -14.93 1.74 -1.64
N MET A 18 -14.63 2.19 -0.41
CA MET A 18 -13.58 3.18 -0.16
C MET A 18 -12.23 2.72 -0.72
N SER A 19 -11.83 1.50 -0.36
CA SER A 19 -10.56 0.90 -0.79
C SER A 19 -10.48 0.77 -2.32
N PHE A 20 -11.57 0.38 -2.97
CA PHE A 20 -11.66 0.32 -4.43
C PHE A 20 -11.51 1.72 -5.06
N ILE A 21 -12.29 2.71 -4.61
CA ILE A 21 -12.28 4.08 -5.18
C ILE A 21 -10.91 4.75 -4.96
N MET A 22 -10.28 4.53 -3.81
CA MET A 22 -8.97 5.10 -3.49
C MET A 22 -7.88 4.61 -4.44
N TYR A 23 -7.84 3.31 -4.71
CA TYR A 23 -6.86 2.77 -5.66
C TYR A 23 -7.23 3.08 -7.11
N LEU A 24 -8.51 3.27 -7.40
CA LEU A 24 -8.96 3.81 -8.68
C LEU A 24 -8.42 5.21 -8.91
N ASP A 25 -8.52 6.11 -7.93
CA ASP A 25 -7.96 7.47 -8.04
C ASP A 25 -6.43 7.47 -8.20
N ARG A 26 -5.73 6.62 -7.45
CA ARG A 26 -4.26 6.48 -7.56
C ARG A 26 -3.81 6.06 -8.96
N VAL A 27 -4.47 5.07 -9.55
CA VAL A 27 -4.11 4.55 -10.89
C VAL A 27 -4.70 5.40 -12.01
N ASN A 28 -5.69 6.26 -11.73
CA ASN A 28 -6.27 7.15 -12.72
C ASN A 28 -5.20 8.03 -13.39
N LEU A 29 -4.32 8.64 -12.59
CA LEU A 29 -3.22 9.45 -13.12
C LEU A 29 -2.29 8.64 -14.03
N SER A 30 -1.88 7.43 -13.64
CA SER A 30 -0.95 6.64 -14.48
C SER A 30 -1.61 6.10 -15.74
N ALA A 31 -2.89 5.74 -15.68
CA ALA A 31 -3.65 5.32 -16.85
C ALA A 31 -3.85 6.45 -17.87
N ALA A 32 -4.00 7.69 -17.41
CA ALA A 32 -4.15 8.87 -18.26
C ALA A 32 -2.83 9.61 -18.55
N ALA A 33 -1.71 9.23 -17.93
CA ALA A 33 -0.47 10.01 -17.95
C ALA A 33 0.06 10.28 -19.36
N GLY A 34 -0.01 9.31 -20.26
CA GLY A 34 0.38 9.50 -21.65
C GLY A 34 -0.45 10.59 -22.36
N VAL A 35 -1.77 10.59 -22.15
CA VAL A 35 -2.67 11.58 -22.75
C VAL A 35 -2.49 12.96 -22.11
N ILE A 36 -2.31 13.02 -20.78
CA ILE A 36 -2.05 14.26 -20.04
C ILE A 36 -0.74 14.90 -20.52
N ARG A 37 0.31 14.08 -20.70
CA ARG A 37 1.61 14.52 -21.20
C ARG A 37 1.48 15.20 -22.56
N ASP A 38 0.76 14.56 -23.47
CA ASP A 38 0.61 15.06 -24.84
C ASP A 38 -0.28 16.33 -24.88
N ASP A 39 -1.37 16.37 -24.10
CA ASP A 39 -2.32 17.51 -24.02
C ASP A 39 -1.71 18.76 -23.38
N LEU A 40 -0.87 18.58 -22.34
CA LEU A 40 -0.26 19.69 -21.60
C LEU A 40 1.19 19.97 -22.02
N HIS A 41 1.68 19.29 -23.07
CA HIS A 41 3.05 19.39 -23.58
C HIS A 41 4.13 19.20 -22.50
N LEU A 42 3.93 18.22 -21.62
CA LEU A 42 4.83 17.93 -20.51
C LEU A 42 6.00 17.06 -20.95
N THR A 43 7.15 17.23 -20.30
CA THR A 43 8.26 16.27 -20.40
C THR A 43 7.95 15.00 -19.60
N ASN A 44 8.66 13.89 -19.83
CA ASN A 44 8.48 12.72 -18.98
C ASN A 44 8.98 12.98 -17.54
N THR A 45 9.97 13.86 -17.40
CA THR A 45 10.46 14.32 -16.09
C THR A 45 9.37 15.05 -15.32
N ASP A 46 8.60 15.94 -15.98
CA ASP A 46 7.45 16.62 -15.37
C ASP A 46 6.39 15.63 -14.88
N VAL A 47 6.05 14.63 -15.71
CA VAL A 47 5.11 13.56 -15.34
C VAL A 47 5.64 12.76 -14.15
N GLY A 48 6.94 12.47 -14.13
CA GLY A 48 7.64 11.83 -13.01
C GLY A 48 7.54 12.63 -11.71
N LEU A 49 7.69 13.96 -11.77
CA LEU A 49 7.52 14.86 -10.63
C LEU A 49 6.08 14.83 -10.11
N VAL A 50 5.09 14.82 -11.00
CA VAL A 50 3.66 14.74 -10.63
C VAL A 50 3.34 13.41 -9.95
N PHE A 51 3.92 12.28 -10.40
CA PHE A 51 3.79 11.00 -9.72
C PHE A 51 4.40 11.04 -8.31
N ALA A 52 5.61 11.58 -8.18
CA ALA A 52 6.33 11.68 -6.92
C ALA A 52 5.65 12.60 -5.90
N ALA A 53 4.99 13.68 -6.35
CA ALA A 53 4.32 14.68 -5.52
C ALA A 53 3.40 14.09 -4.44
N PHE A 54 2.67 13.03 -4.80
CA PHE A 54 1.78 12.32 -3.88
C PHE A 54 2.54 11.64 -2.73
N ALA A 55 3.69 11.03 -3.01
CA ALA A 55 4.43 10.22 -2.05
C ALA A 55 4.96 11.05 -0.86
N TYR A 56 5.36 12.31 -1.10
CA TYR A 56 5.87 13.22 -0.06
C TYR A 56 4.87 13.43 1.07
N THR A 57 3.67 13.90 0.74
CA THR A 57 2.64 14.22 1.73
C THR A 57 1.97 12.96 2.26
N TYR A 58 1.79 11.94 1.42
CA TYR A 58 1.22 10.66 1.85
C TYR A 58 2.00 10.01 2.98
N ALA A 59 3.34 9.93 2.86
CA ALA A 59 4.18 9.30 3.90
C ALA A 59 4.09 10.03 5.25
N ILE A 60 4.12 11.36 5.22
CA ILE A 60 4.02 12.20 6.43
C ILE A 60 2.63 12.07 7.05
N CYS A 61 1.58 12.21 6.23
CA CYS A 61 0.20 12.18 6.69
C CYS A 61 -0.25 10.79 7.14
N GLN A 62 0.38 9.71 6.69
CA GLN A 62 0.09 8.36 7.17
C GLN A 62 0.46 8.19 8.66
N VAL A 63 1.57 8.79 9.09
CA VAL A 63 1.99 8.77 10.51
C VAL A 63 1.06 9.64 11.35
N ILE A 64 0.78 10.86 10.89
CA ILE A 64 -0.09 11.81 11.61
C ILE A 64 -1.53 11.30 11.68
N GLY A 65 -2.02 10.71 10.58
CA GLY A 65 -3.38 10.25 10.41
C GLY A 65 -3.83 9.18 11.41
N GLY A 66 -2.93 8.27 11.77
CA GLY A 66 -3.21 7.28 12.82
C GLY A 66 -3.52 7.94 14.17
N TRP A 67 -2.72 8.93 14.56
CA TRP A 67 -2.93 9.68 15.81
C TRP A 67 -4.22 10.51 15.77
N VAL A 68 -4.51 11.17 14.65
CA VAL A 68 -5.76 11.94 14.46
C VAL A 68 -6.97 11.01 14.58
N SER A 69 -6.94 9.84 13.94
CA SER A 69 -8.04 8.86 14.01
C SER A 69 -8.28 8.34 15.42
N ASP A 70 -7.22 8.15 16.22
CA ASP A 70 -7.36 7.71 17.61
C ASP A 70 -7.96 8.80 18.52
N ARG A 71 -7.64 10.07 18.24
CA ARG A 71 -8.10 11.21 19.05
C ARG A 71 -9.52 11.66 18.71
N PHE A 72 -9.86 11.73 17.42
CA PHE A 72 -11.11 12.34 16.94
C PHE A 72 -12.15 11.33 16.43
N GLY A 73 -11.82 10.05 16.45
CA GLY A 73 -12.69 8.98 15.92
C GLY A 73 -12.52 8.80 14.41
N ALA A 74 -12.92 7.62 13.93
CA ALA A 74 -12.75 7.25 12.52
C ALA A 74 -13.79 7.92 11.62
N LYS A 75 -15.00 8.22 12.12
CA LYS A 75 -16.04 8.92 11.36
C LYS A 75 -15.56 10.30 10.91
N THR A 76 -15.18 11.13 11.87
CA THR A 76 -14.72 12.51 11.61
C THR A 76 -13.48 12.52 10.75
N THR A 77 -12.49 11.68 11.10
CA THR A 77 -11.22 11.60 10.39
C THR A 77 -11.41 11.21 8.92
N LEU A 78 -12.12 10.10 8.65
CA LEU A 78 -12.35 9.67 7.26
C LEU A 78 -13.18 10.69 6.47
N THR A 79 -14.15 11.36 7.08
CA THR A 79 -14.96 12.37 6.39
C THR A 79 -14.11 13.57 5.96
N ILE A 80 -13.25 14.09 6.85
CA ILE A 80 -12.35 15.21 6.53
C ILE A 80 -11.34 14.79 5.46
N CYS A 81 -10.67 13.67 5.66
CA CYS A 81 -9.69 13.12 4.73
C CYS A 81 -10.27 12.92 3.33
N ALA A 82 -11.45 12.33 3.26
CA ALA A 82 -12.11 12.09 1.98
C ALA A 82 -12.66 13.39 1.36
N SER A 83 -13.00 14.41 2.15
CA SER A 83 -13.33 15.74 1.63
C SER A 83 -12.12 16.41 0.96
N ILE A 84 -10.94 16.33 1.59
CA ILE A 84 -9.68 16.83 1.00
C ILE A 84 -9.35 16.04 -0.27
N TRP A 85 -9.51 14.71 -0.23
CA TRP A 85 -9.34 13.84 -1.38
C TRP A 85 -10.24 14.26 -2.55
N ILE A 86 -11.54 14.46 -2.34
CA ILE A 86 -12.47 14.91 -3.40
C ILE A 86 -11.98 16.20 -4.06
N VAL A 87 -11.62 17.20 -3.25
CA VAL A 87 -11.12 18.49 -3.76
C VAL A 87 -9.85 18.29 -4.57
N ALA A 88 -8.90 17.49 -4.10
CA ALA A 88 -7.64 17.22 -4.79
C ALA A 88 -7.85 16.49 -6.13
N THR A 89 -8.70 15.47 -6.13
CA THR A 89 -9.05 14.71 -7.34
C THR A 89 -9.72 15.60 -8.37
N VAL A 90 -10.74 16.37 -7.98
CA VAL A 90 -11.43 17.30 -8.88
C VAL A 90 -10.48 18.39 -9.38
N ALA A 91 -9.64 18.96 -8.51
CA ALA A 91 -8.62 19.95 -8.90
C ALA A 91 -7.63 19.41 -9.93
N THR A 92 -7.31 18.11 -9.88
CA THR A 92 -6.47 17.46 -10.90
C THR A 92 -7.12 17.50 -12.29
N GLY A 93 -8.44 17.35 -12.38
CA GLY A 93 -9.19 17.47 -13.63
C GLY A 93 -9.20 18.89 -14.23
N PHE A 94 -8.94 19.92 -13.42
CA PHE A 94 -8.83 21.31 -13.86
C PHE A 94 -7.38 21.78 -14.04
N ALA A 95 -6.41 20.89 -13.86
CA ALA A 95 -5.00 21.24 -13.96
C ALA A 95 -4.62 21.63 -15.40
N GLY A 96 -3.83 22.70 -15.51
CA GLY A 96 -3.35 23.27 -16.78
C GLY A 96 -1.86 23.10 -17.02
N GLY A 97 -1.12 22.48 -16.09
CA GLY A 97 0.32 22.27 -16.23
C GLY A 97 0.95 21.59 -15.01
N VAL A 98 2.27 21.38 -15.06
CA VAL A 98 3.03 20.61 -14.06
C VAL A 98 2.83 21.12 -12.63
N VAL A 99 2.84 22.44 -12.40
CA VAL A 99 2.70 23.02 -11.05
C VAL A 99 1.31 22.72 -10.48
N SER A 100 0.24 22.95 -11.26
CA SER A 100 -1.13 22.67 -10.81
C SER A 100 -1.36 21.18 -10.53
N LEU A 101 -0.80 20.29 -11.38
CA LEU A 101 -0.85 18.85 -11.16
C LEU A 101 -0.06 18.46 -9.90
N PHE A 102 1.15 18.99 -9.72
CA PHE A 102 1.98 18.72 -8.56
C PHE A 102 1.29 19.11 -7.25
N CYS A 103 0.72 20.33 -7.19
CA CYS A 103 -0.02 20.80 -6.02
C CYS A 103 -1.27 19.95 -5.74
N ALA A 104 -2.03 19.59 -6.78
CA ALA A 104 -3.20 18.74 -6.62
C ALA A 104 -2.82 17.34 -6.08
N ARG A 105 -1.69 16.78 -6.55
CA ARG A 105 -1.17 15.49 -6.09
C ARG A 105 -0.63 15.53 -4.67
N MET A 106 0.02 16.62 -4.26
CA MET A 106 0.38 16.82 -2.86
C MET A 106 -0.85 16.89 -1.96
N LEU A 107 -1.88 17.64 -2.36
CA LEU A 107 -3.13 17.73 -1.62
C LEU A 107 -3.83 16.36 -1.51
N LEU A 108 -3.78 15.57 -2.58
CA LEU A 108 -4.29 14.21 -2.57
C LEU A 108 -3.58 13.34 -1.54
N GLY A 109 -2.24 13.41 -1.48
CA GLY A 109 -1.48 12.65 -0.48
C GLY A 109 -1.82 13.04 0.96
N VAL A 110 -2.19 14.31 1.21
CA VAL A 110 -2.72 14.75 2.51
C VAL A 110 -4.08 14.09 2.81
N GLY A 111 -5.00 14.10 1.84
CA GLY A 111 -6.32 13.51 1.99
C GLY A 111 -6.28 11.99 2.19
N GLU A 112 -5.53 11.27 1.37
CA GLU A 112 -5.49 9.80 1.42
C GLU A 112 -4.55 9.24 2.50
N GLY A 113 -3.53 9.99 2.95
CA GLY A 113 -2.51 9.50 3.88
C GLY A 113 -3.08 8.88 5.15
N ALA A 114 -4.10 9.52 5.72
CA ALA A 114 -4.77 9.08 6.94
C ALA A 114 -5.92 8.09 6.71
N ALA A 115 -6.35 7.87 5.45
CA ALA A 115 -7.55 7.09 5.15
C ALA A 115 -7.42 5.61 5.53
N LEU A 116 -6.32 4.95 5.17
CA LEU A 116 -6.11 3.54 5.50
C LEU A 116 -5.94 3.29 7.01
N PRO A 117 -5.12 4.07 7.77
CA PRO A 117 -5.09 3.98 9.22
C PRO A 117 -6.47 4.16 9.88
N ALA A 118 -7.25 5.16 9.41
CA ALA A 118 -8.57 5.43 9.96
C ALA A 118 -9.59 4.32 9.61
N GLN A 119 -9.52 3.73 8.40
CA GLN A 119 -10.32 2.55 8.04
C GLN A 119 -9.98 1.36 8.94
N ALA A 120 -8.70 1.07 9.14
CA ALA A 120 -8.28 -0.02 10.03
C ALA A 120 -8.84 0.21 11.44
N ARG A 121 -8.74 1.44 11.95
CA ARG A 121 -9.29 1.82 13.25
C ARG A 121 -10.81 1.66 13.31
N ALA A 122 -11.55 2.14 12.31
CA ALA A 122 -12.99 1.96 12.20
C ALA A 122 -13.38 0.48 12.36
N LEU A 123 -12.75 -0.39 11.58
CA LEU A 123 -13.07 -1.82 11.55
C LEU A 123 -12.79 -2.53 12.89
N THR A 124 -11.86 -2.02 13.72
CA THR A 124 -11.60 -2.61 15.05
C THR A 124 -12.79 -2.55 16.01
N ASN A 125 -13.62 -1.52 15.90
CA ASN A 125 -14.81 -1.36 16.74
C ASN A 125 -15.97 -2.24 16.26
N TRP A 126 -16.03 -2.50 14.94
CA TRP A 126 -17.12 -3.23 14.30
C TRP A 126 -16.92 -4.75 14.23
N TYR A 127 -15.68 -5.24 14.36
CA TYR A 127 -15.35 -6.65 14.20
C TYR A 127 -14.47 -7.22 15.32
N PRO A 128 -14.78 -8.44 15.83
CA PRO A 128 -13.96 -9.13 16.82
C PRO A 128 -12.59 -9.50 16.25
N ALA A 129 -11.59 -9.60 17.12
CA ALA A 129 -10.19 -9.82 16.73
C ALA A 129 -10.01 -11.01 15.77
N SER A 130 -10.76 -12.11 15.99
CA SER A 130 -10.74 -13.31 15.15
C SER A 130 -11.19 -13.08 13.70
N LYS A 131 -12.03 -12.08 13.43
CA LYS A 131 -12.56 -11.76 12.09
C LYS A 131 -11.80 -10.64 11.39
N ARG A 132 -10.94 -9.89 12.10
CA ARG A 132 -10.24 -8.69 11.56
C ARG A 132 -9.33 -9.02 10.39
N GLY A 133 -8.63 -10.15 10.42
CA GLY A 133 -7.76 -10.57 9.32
C GLY A 133 -8.52 -10.78 8.01
N PHE A 134 -9.67 -11.47 8.05
CA PHE A 134 -10.53 -11.65 6.89
C PHE A 134 -11.05 -10.32 6.35
N VAL A 135 -11.52 -9.44 7.25
CA VAL A 135 -12.05 -8.12 6.91
C VAL A 135 -11.00 -7.24 6.24
N GLN A 136 -9.78 -7.20 6.77
CA GLN A 136 -8.65 -6.48 6.16
C GLN A 136 -8.23 -7.10 4.82
N GLY A 137 -8.21 -8.43 4.73
CA GLY A 137 -7.92 -9.13 3.49
C GLY A 137 -8.92 -8.80 2.38
N LEU A 138 -10.21 -8.66 2.73
CA LEU A 138 -11.25 -8.29 1.79
C LEU A 138 -11.10 -6.84 1.32
N THR A 139 -10.91 -5.87 2.22
CA THR A 139 -10.71 -4.46 1.84
C THR A 139 -9.48 -4.29 0.94
N HIS A 140 -8.38 -4.96 1.26
CA HIS A 140 -7.18 -4.98 0.41
C HIS A 140 -7.41 -5.65 -0.94
N SER A 141 -8.23 -6.70 -1.02
CA SER A 141 -8.57 -7.33 -2.31
C SER A 141 -9.31 -6.35 -3.22
N PHE A 142 -10.23 -5.55 -2.66
CA PHE A 142 -10.93 -4.49 -3.41
C PHE A 142 -9.98 -3.36 -3.87
N SER A 143 -8.97 -3.00 -3.07
CA SER A 143 -7.90 -2.10 -3.52
C SER A 143 -7.19 -2.61 -4.78
N ARG A 144 -6.86 -3.90 -4.81
CA ARG A 144 -6.16 -4.54 -5.94
C ARG A 144 -7.06 -4.69 -7.16
N LEU A 145 -8.34 -4.99 -6.94
CA LEU A 145 -9.35 -4.94 -7.99
C LEU A 145 -9.45 -3.53 -8.60
N GLY A 146 -9.40 -2.49 -7.76
CA GLY A 146 -9.34 -1.09 -8.20
C GLY A 146 -8.19 -0.87 -9.20
N ASN A 147 -6.96 -1.28 -8.84
CA ASN A 147 -5.81 -1.16 -9.74
C ASN A 147 -6.03 -1.84 -11.11
N ALA A 148 -6.60 -3.05 -11.12
CA ALA A 148 -6.80 -3.81 -12.35
C ALA A 148 -7.91 -3.24 -13.23
N VAL A 149 -9.01 -2.76 -12.64
CA VAL A 149 -10.17 -2.22 -13.37
C VAL A 149 -9.91 -0.80 -13.89
N THR A 150 -9.01 -0.06 -13.25
CA THR A 150 -8.82 1.36 -13.55
C THR A 150 -8.33 1.61 -14.97
N PRO A 151 -7.22 1.03 -15.48
CA PRO A 151 -6.75 1.32 -16.83
C PRO A 151 -7.82 1.21 -17.92
N PRO A 152 -8.60 0.10 -18.04
CA PRO A 152 -9.64 0.00 -19.06
C PRO A 152 -10.80 0.97 -18.82
N LEU A 153 -11.16 1.24 -17.56
CA LEU A 153 -12.20 2.22 -17.22
C LEU A 153 -11.78 3.64 -17.63
N ILE A 154 -10.55 4.04 -17.35
CA ILE A 154 -10.04 5.37 -17.72
C ILE A 154 -9.91 5.48 -19.23
N ALA A 155 -9.41 4.44 -19.92
CA ALA A 155 -9.36 4.42 -21.38
C ALA A 155 -10.76 4.61 -22.00
N LEU A 156 -11.79 3.98 -21.42
CA LEU A 156 -13.18 4.16 -21.85
C LEU A 156 -13.65 5.61 -21.65
N ILE A 157 -13.42 6.20 -20.47
CA ILE A 157 -13.83 7.58 -20.18
C ILE A 157 -13.11 8.57 -21.11
N VAL A 158 -11.81 8.38 -21.33
CA VAL A 158 -11.01 9.23 -22.23
C VAL A 158 -11.51 9.12 -23.67
N ALA A 159 -11.93 7.94 -24.12
CA ALA A 159 -12.45 7.73 -25.47
C ALA A 159 -13.78 8.44 -25.74
N PHE A 160 -14.65 8.58 -24.73
CA PHE A 160 -15.97 9.21 -24.87
C PHE A 160 -16.02 10.68 -24.41
N ALA A 161 -15.07 11.09 -23.57
CA ALA A 161 -15.02 12.42 -22.99
C ALA A 161 -13.59 12.96 -23.01
N SER A 162 -12.90 12.94 -21.87
CA SER A 162 -11.52 13.41 -21.76
C SER A 162 -10.86 12.84 -20.51
N TRP A 163 -9.54 12.97 -20.42
CA TRP A 163 -8.81 12.66 -19.19
C TRP A 163 -9.27 13.55 -18.02
N ARG A 164 -9.66 14.80 -18.29
CA ARG A 164 -10.19 15.72 -17.26
C ARG A 164 -11.48 15.18 -16.65
N ALA A 165 -12.37 14.64 -17.48
CA ALA A 165 -13.62 14.04 -17.05
C ALA A 165 -13.40 12.82 -16.15
N SER A 166 -12.32 12.04 -16.34
CA SER A 166 -12.06 10.89 -15.48
C SER A 166 -11.83 11.31 -14.03
N PHE A 167 -11.02 12.34 -13.79
CA PHE A 167 -10.83 12.88 -12.44
C PHE A 167 -12.11 13.45 -11.84
N ILE A 168 -12.89 14.20 -12.62
CA ILE A 168 -14.17 14.75 -12.13
C ILE A 168 -15.13 13.63 -11.72
N LEU A 169 -15.30 12.60 -12.56
CA LEU A 169 -16.19 11.46 -12.28
C LEU A 169 -15.74 10.67 -11.04
N VAL A 170 -14.44 10.46 -10.87
CA VAL A 170 -13.89 9.81 -9.67
C VAL A 170 -14.12 10.66 -8.43
N GLY A 171 -13.91 11.98 -8.52
CA GLY A 171 -14.23 12.91 -7.43
C GLY A 171 -15.70 12.89 -7.03
N VAL A 172 -16.62 12.84 -8.00
CA VAL A 172 -18.07 12.69 -7.76
C VAL A 172 -18.38 11.36 -7.10
N LEU A 173 -17.78 10.27 -7.56
CA LEU A 173 -17.94 8.94 -6.96
C LEU A 173 -17.47 8.92 -5.50
N THR A 174 -16.31 9.54 -5.22
CA THR A 174 -15.82 9.71 -3.84
C THR A 174 -16.77 10.58 -3.02
N ALA A 175 -17.33 11.65 -3.57
CA ALA A 175 -18.31 12.49 -2.87
C ALA A 175 -19.57 11.73 -2.49
N ILE A 176 -20.12 10.93 -3.40
CA ILE A 176 -21.25 10.04 -3.11
C ILE A 176 -20.89 9.08 -1.98
N TRP A 177 -19.71 8.46 -2.05
CA TRP A 177 -19.23 7.57 -1.00
C TRP A 177 -19.10 8.28 0.36
N VAL A 178 -18.54 9.49 0.40
CA VAL A 178 -18.39 10.28 1.63
C VAL A 178 -19.74 10.61 2.25
N VAL A 179 -20.73 11.01 1.45
CA VAL A 179 -22.08 11.29 1.94
C VAL A 179 -22.71 10.04 2.55
N VAL A 180 -22.61 8.90 1.85
CA VAL A 180 -23.12 7.61 2.36
C VAL A 180 -22.40 7.20 3.65
N TYR A 181 -21.08 7.32 3.69
CA TYR A 181 -20.26 6.99 4.85
C TYR A 181 -20.60 7.91 6.04
N ALA A 182 -20.62 9.23 5.86
CA ALA A 182 -20.90 10.18 6.92
C ALA A 182 -22.33 10.02 7.47
N TRP A 183 -23.29 9.66 6.62
CA TRP A 183 -24.67 9.39 7.03
C TRP A 183 -24.82 8.05 7.75
N TYR A 184 -24.26 6.97 7.21
CA TYR A 184 -24.52 5.61 7.70
C TYR A 184 -23.55 5.16 8.80
N PHE A 185 -22.27 5.54 8.74
CA PHE A 185 -21.28 5.06 9.69
C PHE A 185 -21.43 5.69 11.08
N ALA A 186 -21.16 4.89 12.12
CA ALA A 186 -21.09 5.33 13.51
C ALA A 186 -19.81 4.78 14.18
N ASP A 187 -19.06 5.64 14.88
CA ASP A 187 -17.84 5.22 15.58
C ASP A 187 -18.10 4.19 16.68
N ASN A 188 -19.24 4.31 17.36
CA ASN A 188 -19.73 3.31 18.29
C ASN A 188 -20.85 2.49 17.62
N PRO A 189 -20.60 1.21 17.24
CA PRO A 189 -21.59 0.37 16.59
C PRO A 189 -22.87 0.22 17.42
N ARG A 190 -22.77 0.23 18.76
CA ARG A 190 -23.92 0.09 19.67
C ARG A 190 -24.88 1.28 19.63
N LYS A 191 -24.42 2.43 19.14
CA LYS A 191 -25.24 3.63 18.93
C LYS A 191 -25.79 3.73 17.50
N HIS A 192 -25.57 2.72 16.66
CA HIS A 192 -26.00 2.75 15.28
C HIS A 192 -27.52 2.57 15.17
N ARG A 193 -28.19 3.43 14.39
CA ARG A 193 -29.67 3.50 14.28
C ARG A 193 -30.36 2.19 13.90
N HIS A 194 -29.65 1.31 13.22
CA HIS A 194 -30.17 0.04 12.71
C HIS A 194 -29.60 -1.20 13.41
N MET A 195 -28.89 -1.03 14.52
CA MET A 195 -28.33 -2.15 15.28
C MET A 195 -29.46 -2.97 15.92
N THR A 196 -29.40 -4.30 15.80
CA THR A 196 -30.30 -5.24 16.49
C THR A 196 -29.59 -5.87 17.68
N ALA A 197 -30.34 -6.38 18.65
CA ALA A 197 -29.75 -7.05 19.84
C ALA A 197 -28.90 -8.28 19.47
N GLU A 198 -29.32 -9.04 18.45
CA GLU A 198 -28.59 -10.19 17.92
C GLU A 198 -27.26 -9.77 17.29
N GLU A 199 -27.23 -8.68 16.53
CA GLU A 199 -26.01 -8.15 15.92
C GLU A 199 -25.08 -7.54 16.97
N GLU A 200 -25.64 -6.90 18.00
CA GLU A 200 -24.87 -6.34 19.11
C GLU A 200 -24.14 -7.44 19.91
N ALA A 201 -24.75 -8.62 20.07
CA ALA A 201 -24.13 -9.76 20.74
C ALA A 201 -22.89 -10.30 19.99
N GLU A 202 -22.78 -10.09 18.67
CA GLU A 202 -21.61 -10.47 17.87
C GLU A 202 -20.48 -9.42 17.91
N LEU A 203 -20.71 -8.24 18.50
CA LEU A 203 -19.72 -7.16 18.54
C LEU A 203 -18.59 -7.44 19.53
N PRO A 204 -17.40 -6.83 19.32
CA PRO A 204 -16.35 -6.81 20.34
C PRO A 204 -16.88 -6.27 21.69
N PRO A 205 -16.41 -6.78 22.84
CA PRO A 205 -16.79 -6.30 24.16
C PRO A 205 -16.72 -4.77 24.27
N ALA A 206 -17.67 -4.17 24.99
CA ALA A 206 -17.70 -2.73 25.24
C ALA A 206 -16.55 -2.36 26.20
N GLY A 207 -15.41 -1.99 25.65
CA GLY A 207 -14.26 -1.64 26.47
C GLY A 207 -13.16 -1.09 25.58
N LYS A 208 -12.65 0.08 25.99
CA LYS A 208 -11.48 0.75 25.41
C LYS A 208 -10.46 -0.33 25.08
N VAL A 209 -10.02 -0.40 23.83
CA VAL A 209 -8.72 -1.01 23.54
C VAL A 209 -7.72 -0.17 24.34
N VAL A 210 -7.51 -0.55 25.60
CA VAL A 210 -6.43 -0.07 26.42
C VAL A 210 -5.22 -0.67 25.72
N ILE A 211 -4.68 0.10 24.77
CA ILE A 211 -3.29 -0.09 24.39
C ILE A 211 -2.57 0.20 25.70
N GLU A 212 -2.25 -0.86 26.46
CA GLU A 212 -1.44 -0.75 27.66
C GLU A 212 -0.19 0.02 27.25
N LYS A 213 -0.11 1.25 27.76
CA LYS A 213 0.90 2.24 27.44
C LYS A 213 2.17 1.98 28.24
N THR A 214 2.52 0.72 28.51
CA THR A 214 3.87 0.35 28.95
C THR A 214 4.78 0.36 27.71
N ARG A 215 4.89 1.53 27.06
CA ARG A 215 5.88 1.73 25.99
C ARG A 215 7.23 1.85 26.68
N GLU A 216 7.93 0.73 26.76
CA GLU A 216 9.38 0.73 26.95
C GLU A 216 10.00 1.74 25.96
N PRO A 217 11.00 2.54 26.38
CA PRO A 217 11.68 3.47 25.49
C PRO A 217 12.18 2.76 24.24
N THR A 218 11.87 3.30 23.06
CA THR A 218 12.25 2.65 21.79
C THR A 218 13.78 2.67 21.62
N PRO A 219 14.45 1.52 21.46
CA PRO A 219 15.90 1.46 21.32
C PRO A 219 16.32 1.80 19.88
N TRP A 220 16.23 3.08 19.51
CA TRP A 220 16.41 3.58 18.13
C TRP A 220 17.65 3.03 17.40
N GLY A 221 18.83 3.08 18.03
CA GLY A 221 20.07 2.61 17.39
C GLY A 221 20.05 1.11 17.07
N ARG A 222 19.57 0.27 18.00
CA ARG A 222 19.46 -1.18 17.78
C ARG A 222 18.34 -1.52 16.79
N LEU A 223 17.22 -0.80 16.87
CA LEU A 223 16.08 -1.00 15.97
C LEU A 223 16.45 -0.68 14.52
N ILE A 224 17.05 0.47 14.25
CA ILE A 224 17.47 0.87 12.90
C ILE A 224 18.51 -0.11 12.36
N LYS A 225 19.48 -0.55 13.17
CA LYS A 225 20.47 -1.54 12.74
C LYS A 225 19.85 -2.89 12.38
N ARG A 226 18.80 -3.32 13.11
CA ARG A 226 18.10 -4.59 12.85
C ARG A 226 17.14 -4.52 11.66
N ILE A 227 16.41 -3.42 11.51
CA ILE A 227 15.40 -3.24 10.44
C ILE A 227 16.01 -2.67 9.15
N GLY A 228 17.20 -2.07 9.22
CA GLY A 228 17.89 -1.45 8.08
C GLY A 228 17.97 -2.32 6.83
N PRO A 229 18.41 -3.59 6.90
CA PRO A 229 18.39 -4.48 5.74
C PRO A 229 16.99 -4.64 5.13
N THR A 230 15.97 -4.86 5.96
CA THR A 230 14.57 -4.96 5.53
C THR A 230 14.07 -3.67 4.87
N MET A 231 14.47 -2.51 5.38
CA MET A 231 14.16 -1.21 4.79
C MET A 231 14.76 -1.05 3.40
N ILE A 232 16.02 -1.47 3.20
CA ILE A 232 16.68 -1.44 1.89
C ILE A 232 16.02 -2.42 0.92
N VAL A 233 15.68 -3.64 1.37
CA VAL A 233 14.94 -4.61 0.56
C VAL A 233 13.58 -4.06 0.14
N TYR A 234 12.86 -3.38 1.04
CA TYR A 234 11.58 -2.76 0.71
C TYR A 234 11.72 -1.53 -0.19
N PHE A 235 12.84 -0.80 -0.12
CA PHE A 235 13.20 0.21 -1.12
C PHE A 235 13.40 -0.42 -2.51
N CYS A 236 14.14 -1.54 -2.63
CA CYS A 236 14.34 -2.24 -3.90
C CYS A 236 13.02 -2.77 -4.50
N TYR A 237 12.17 -3.36 -3.65
CA TYR A 237 10.80 -3.74 -4.04
C TYR A 237 10.01 -2.51 -4.50
N GLY A 238 10.01 -1.45 -3.68
CA GLY A 238 9.27 -0.21 -3.93
C GLY A 238 9.69 0.44 -5.24
N TRP A 239 10.99 0.46 -5.56
CA TRP A 239 11.51 1.06 -6.80
C TRP A 239 10.85 0.44 -8.03
N THR A 240 10.85 -0.88 -8.08
CA THR A 240 10.26 -1.64 -9.18
C THR A 240 8.73 -1.53 -9.13
N GLY A 241 8.11 -1.68 -7.96
CA GLY A 241 6.67 -1.62 -7.80
C GLY A 241 6.07 -0.28 -8.23
N TRP A 242 6.67 0.84 -7.80
CA TRP A 242 6.25 2.18 -8.20
C TRP A 242 6.42 2.41 -9.70
N LEU A 243 7.48 1.88 -10.33
CA LEU A 243 7.63 1.91 -11.78
C LEU A 243 6.42 1.24 -12.46
N PHE A 244 6.04 0.03 -12.02
CA PHE A 244 4.85 -0.65 -12.55
C PHE A 244 3.56 0.15 -12.31
N PHE A 245 3.37 0.77 -11.14
CA PHE A 245 2.14 1.52 -10.86
C PHE A 245 2.04 2.86 -11.61
N THR A 246 3.17 3.50 -11.89
CA THR A 246 3.22 4.86 -12.46
C THR A 246 3.44 4.88 -13.96
N TRP A 247 4.39 4.09 -14.45
CA TRP A 247 4.86 4.18 -15.83
C TRP A 247 4.35 3.06 -16.74
N LEU A 248 3.76 1.99 -16.21
CA LEU A 248 3.36 0.83 -17.02
C LEU A 248 2.39 1.17 -18.17
N PRO A 249 1.29 1.92 -17.96
CA PRO A 249 0.39 2.25 -19.07
C PRO A 249 1.08 3.13 -20.13
N THR A 250 1.81 4.15 -19.70
CA THR A 250 2.57 5.05 -20.58
C THR A 250 3.69 4.33 -21.33
N PHE A 251 4.36 3.35 -20.71
CA PHE A 251 5.37 2.52 -21.36
C PHE A 251 4.79 1.73 -22.52
N PHE A 252 3.60 1.14 -22.36
CA PHE A 252 2.92 0.47 -23.45
C PHE A 252 2.50 1.46 -24.55
N MET A 253 1.96 2.62 -24.15
CA MET A 253 1.46 3.62 -25.09
C MET A 253 2.60 4.30 -25.88
N HIS A 254 3.49 5.02 -25.20
CA HIS A 254 4.57 5.78 -25.84
C HIS A 254 5.82 4.95 -26.10
N GLY A 255 6.17 4.04 -25.20
CA GLY A 255 7.38 3.22 -25.34
C GLY A 255 7.24 2.08 -26.34
N ARG A 256 6.03 1.56 -26.56
CA ARG A 256 5.75 0.47 -27.51
C ARG A 256 4.76 0.84 -28.60
N GLY A 257 4.31 2.09 -28.66
CA GLY A 257 3.47 2.61 -29.74
C GLY A 257 2.05 2.03 -29.74
N LEU A 258 1.56 1.56 -28.59
CA LEU A 258 0.19 1.05 -28.48
C LEU A 258 -0.81 2.20 -28.35
N ASP A 259 -2.02 1.96 -28.83
CA ASP A 259 -3.13 2.86 -28.56
C ASP A 259 -3.53 2.79 -27.07
N LEU A 260 -4.32 3.78 -26.63
CA LEU A 260 -4.76 3.87 -25.23
C LEU A 260 -5.52 2.61 -24.78
N LYS A 261 -6.36 2.06 -25.65
CA LYS A 261 -7.17 0.87 -25.35
C LYS A 261 -6.29 -0.37 -25.14
N SER A 262 -5.36 -0.66 -26.05
CA SER A 262 -4.48 -1.83 -25.90
C SER A 262 -3.56 -1.67 -24.70
N SER A 263 -2.99 -0.48 -24.52
CA SER A 263 -2.14 -0.15 -23.35
C SER A 263 -2.87 -0.43 -22.04
N ALA A 264 -4.12 0.01 -21.94
CA ALA A 264 -4.97 -0.23 -20.77
C ALA A 264 -5.24 -1.73 -20.53
N LEU A 265 -5.55 -2.50 -21.57
CA LEU A 265 -5.79 -3.95 -21.45
C LEU A 265 -4.54 -4.72 -21.01
N PHE A 266 -3.37 -4.38 -21.56
CA PHE A 266 -2.10 -4.98 -21.16
C PHE A 266 -1.74 -4.62 -19.70
N SER A 267 -1.90 -3.36 -19.30
CA SER A 267 -1.68 -2.95 -17.91
C SER A 267 -2.63 -3.65 -16.93
N ALA A 268 -3.90 -3.81 -17.28
CA ALA A 268 -4.86 -4.55 -16.46
C ALA A 268 -4.42 -6.01 -16.26
N GLY A 269 -3.95 -6.68 -17.33
CA GLY A 269 -3.43 -8.05 -17.25
C GLY A 269 -2.24 -8.19 -16.29
N VAL A 270 -1.30 -7.25 -16.35
CA VAL A 270 -0.15 -7.19 -15.42
C VAL A 270 -0.62 -6.93 -13.99
N PHE A 271 -1.53 -5.97 -13.75
CA PHE A 271 -2.00 -5.72 -12.38
C PHE A 271 -2.79 -6.90 -11.80
N LEU A 272 -3.55 -7.63 -12.63
CA LEU A 272 -4.23 -8.86 -12.23
C LEU A 272 -3.25 -9.94 -11.77
N SER A 273 -2.14 -10.13 -12.47
CA SER A 273 -1.11 -11.09 -12.03
C SER A 273 -0.54 -10.72 -10.66
N GLY A 274 -0.38 -9.43 -10.39
CA GLY A 274 0.03 -8.93 -9.07
C GLY A 274 -0.94 -9.30 -7.94
N VAL A 275 -2.26 -9.28 -8.20
CA VAL A 275 -3.28 -9.70 -7.23
C VAL A 275 -3.10 -11.16 -6.83
N VAL A 276 -2.88 -12.03 -7.83
CA VAL A 276 -2.64 -13.46 -7.62
C VAL A 276 -1.31 -13.65 -6.89
N GLY A 277 -0.26 -12.93 -7.28
CA GLY A 277 1.08 -12.98 -6.67
C GLY A 277 1.07 -12.62 -5.19
N ASN A 278 0.46 -11.49 -4.82
CA ASN A 278 0.32 -11.06 -3.43
C ASN A 278 -0.39 -12.12 -2.57
N THR A 279 -1.47 -12.70 -3.10
CA THR A 279 -2.23 -13.75 -2.39
C THR A 279 -1.40 -15.03 -2.23
N ALA A 280 -0.74 -15.46 -3.29
CA ALA A 280 0.14 -16.63 -3.27
C ALA A 280 1.29 -16.45 -2.26
N GLY A 281 1.90 -15.26 -2.20
CA GLY A 281 3.01 -14.96 -1.30
C GLY A 281 2.67 -15.13 0.17
N GLY A 282 1.52 -14.59 0.60
CA GLY A 282 1.04 -14.77 1.97
C GLY A 282 0.75 -16.24 2.31
N VAL A 283 -0.04 -16.92 1.45
CA VAL A 283 -0.44 -18.31 1.67
C VAL A 283 0.75 -19.26 1.69
N LEU A 284 1.69 -19.11 0.75
CA LEU A 284 2.89 -19.94 0.66
C LEU A 284 3.83 -19.69 1.85
N SER A 285 4.08 -18.43 2.21
CA SER A 285 4.91 -18.08 3.36
C SER A 285 4.38 -18.70 4.66
N ASP A 286 3.09 -18.58 4.92
CA ASP A 286 2.46 -19.16 6.11
C ASP A 286 2.40 -20.68 6.07
N ARG A 287 2.22 -21.28 4.89
CA ARG A 287 2.25 -22.75 4.74
C ARG A 287 3.66 -23.30 4.99
N ILE A 288 4.71 -22.61 4.53
CA ILE A 288 6.10 -22.97 4.81
C ILE A 288 6.35 -22.88 6.31
N LEU A 289 5.94 -21.78 6.96
CA LEU A 289 6.10 -21.60 8.40
C LEU A 289 5.40 -22.72 9.19
N LYS A 290 4.14 -23.04 8.87
CA LYS A 290 3.37 -24.09 9.56
C LYS A 290 3.95 -25.49 9.36
N ARG A 291 4.51 -25.79 8.19
CA ARG A 291 5.08 -27.11 7.89
C ARG A 291 6.50 -27.30 8.42
N THR A 292 7.32 -26.25 8.40
CA THR A 292 8.76 -26.37 8.69
C THR A 292 9.15 -25.80 10.04
N GLY A 293 8.33 -24.94 10.64
CA GLY A 293 8.70 -24.15 11.83
C GLY A 293 9.80 -23.10 11.58
N ASN A 294 10.32 -22.99 10.35
CA ASN A 294 11.49 -22.18 10.04
C ASN A 294 11.08 -20.79 9.50
N VAL A 295 11.20 -19.77 10.35
CA VAL A 295 10.90 -18.36 10.02
C VAL A 295 11.78 -17.84 8.88
N VAL A 296 13.05 -18.25 8.83
CA VAL A 296 13.98 -17.82 7.76
C VAL A 296 13.53 -18.37 6.41
N ALA A 297 13.12 -19.64 6.36
CA ALA A 297 12.60 -20.24 5.14
C ALA A 297 11.29 -19.57 4.70
N ALA A 298 10.37 -19.33 5.65
CA ALA A 298 9.08 -18.74 5.38
C ALA A 298 9.15 -17.28 4.91
N ARG A 299 10.07 -16.49 5.49
CA ARG A 299 10.18 -15.05 5.20
C ARG A 299 11.32 -14.76 4.23
N ARG A 300 12.57 -14.94 4.66
CA ARG A 300 13.77 -14.55 3.91
C ARG A 300 13.91 -15.29 2.59
N ASN A 301 13.88 -16.63 2.61
CA ASN A 301 14.09 -17.41 1.40
C ASN A 301 12.94 -17.20 0.39
N MET A 302 11.72 -16.99 0.89
CA MET A 302 10.59 -16.65 0.04
C MET A 302 10.77 -15.32 -0.69
N ILE A 303 11.28 -14.29 -0.01
CA ILE A 303 11.62 -12.99 -0.62
C ILE A 303 12.73 -13.15 -1.67
N ILE A 304 13.74 -13.99 -1.42
CA ILE A 304 14.80 -14.28 -2.39
C ILE A 304 14.21 -14.91 -3.66
N VAL A 305 13.37 -15.93 -3.54
CA VAL A 305 12.70 -16.58 -4.68
C VAL A 305 11.82 -15.58 -5.44
N ALA A 306 11.07 -14.74 -4.73
CA ALA A 306 10.25 -13.69 -5.30
C ALA A 306 11.08 -12.67 -6.09
N PHE A 307 12.19 -12.17 -5.54
CA PHE A 307 13.05 -11.22 -6.26
C PHE A 307 13.79 -11.85 -7.42
N LEU A 308 14.25 -13.11 -7.29
CA LEU A 308 14.87 -13.85 -8.40
C LEU A 308 13.87 -14.05 -9.54
N GLY A 309 12.65 -14.46 -9.23
CA GLY A 309 11.57 -14.57 -10.22
C GLY A 309 11.29 -13.23 -10.88
N ALA A 310 11.13 -12.16 -10.08
CA ALA A 310 10.89 -10.82 -10.60
C ALA A 310 12.03 -10.37 -11.54
N LEU A 311 13.29 -10.61 -11.18
CA LEU A 311 14.47 -10.26 -11.97
C LEU A 311 14.54 -11.07 -13.28
N VAL A 312 14.40 -12.39 -13.21
CA VAL A 312 14.46 -13.29 -14.38
C VAL A 312 13.36 -12.96 -15.37
N PHE A 313 12.14 -12.69 -14.91
CA PHE A 313 11.03 -12.37 -15.80
C PHE A 313 11.01 -10.91 -16.25
N LEU A 314 11.71 -9.99 -15.57
CA LEU A 314 11.86 -8.61 -16.04
C LEU A 314 12.95 -8.46 -17.11
N ALA A 315 14.02 -9.26 -17.03
CA ALA A 315 15.17 -9.16 -17.93
C ALA A 315 14.82 -9.22 -19.44
N PRO A 316 13.88 -10.06 -19.91
CA PRO A 316 13.46 -10.09 -21.31
C PRO A 316 12.95 -8.76 -21.86
N VAL A 317 12.42 -7.85 -21.02
CA VAL A 317 11.90 -6.54 -21.46
C VAL A 317 12.99 -5.71 -22.16
N MET A 318 14.26 -5.93 -21.82
CA MET A 318 15.41 -5.24 -22.40
C MET A 318 15.71 -5.67 -23.84
N PHE A 319 15.35 -6.89 -24.22
CA PHE A 319 15.79 -7.53 -25.47
C PHE A 319 14.64 -7.91 -26.39
N VAL A 320 13.47 -8.19 -25.84
CA VAL A 320 12.30 -8.67 -26.57
C VAL A 320 11.51 -7.52 -27.19
N LYS A 321 11.17 -7.66 -28.48
CA LYS A 321 10.31 -6.74 -29.23
C LYS A 321 8.86 -7.23 -29.35
N SER A 322 8.64 -8.54 -29.21
CA SER A 322 7.30 -9.14 -29.28
C SER A 322 6.42 -8.69 -28.10
N LEU A 323 5.30 -8.04 -28.41
CA LEU A 323 4.38 -7.47 -27.41
C LEU A 323 3.78 -8.53 -26.48
N PRO A 324 3.24 -9.68 -26.94
CA PRO A 324 2.65 -10.67 -26.04
C PRO A 324 3.69 -11.28 -25.09
N ILE A 325 4.91 -11.54 -25.57
CA ILE A 325 5.98 -12.12 -24.76
C ILE A 325 6.38 -11.12 -23.68
N MET A 326 6.56 -9.84 -24.03
CA MET A 326 6.91 -8.79 -23.09
C MET A 326 5.81 -8.59 -22.04
N ALA A 327 4.54 -8.55 -22.44
CA ALA A 327 3.43 -8.45 -21.50
C ALA A 327 3.36 -9.64 -20.55
N ALA A 328 3.59 -10.87 -21.05
CA ALA A 328 3.65 -12.07 -20.23
C ALA A 328 4.84 -12.03 -19.26
N SER A 329 6.03 -11.63 -19.73
CA SER A 329 7.23 -11.43 -18.92
C SER A 329 7.02 -10.38 -17.82
N MET A 330 6.42 -9.23 -18.14
CA MET A 330 6.08 -8.19 -17.17
C MET A 330 5.02 -8.66 -16.16
N SER A 331 4.02 -9.42 -16.62
CA SER A 331 2.99 -10.01 -15.75
C SER A 331 3.60 -11.00 -14.76
N LEU A 332 4.47 -11.89 -15.22
CA LEU A 332 5.18 -12.84 -14.36
C LEU A 332 6.12 -12.12 -13.40
N SER A 333 6.86 -11.12 -13.88
CA SER A 333 7.74 -10.31 -13.03
C SER A 333 6.95 -9.63 -11.90
N PHE A 334 5.82 -8.99 -12.23
CA PHE A 334 4.98 -8.32 -11.26
C PHE A 334 4.29 -9.29 -10.29
N PHE A 335 3.89 -10.49 -10.76
CA PHE A 335 3.39 -11.57 -9.91
C PHE A 335 4.42 -11.94 -8.83
N PHE A 336 5.67 -12.20 -9.23
CA PHE A 336 6.74 -12.56 -8.30
C PHE A 336 7.10 -11.39 -7.39
N LEU A 337 7.12 -10.16 -7.91
CA LEU A 337 7.36 -8.96 -7.12
C LEU A 337 6.32 -8.80 -5.99
N GLU A 338 5.04 -8.93 -6.32
CA GLU A 338 3.93 -8.81 -5.35
C GLU A 338 3.92 -9.97 -4.33
N MET A 339 4.47 -11.13 -4.68
CA MET A 339 4.66 -12.27 -3.77
C MET A 339 5.52 -11.93 -2.54
N THR A 340 6.34 -10.87 -2.62
CA THR A 340 7.18 -10.37 -1.52
C THR A 340 6.38 -9.71 -0.38
N ILE A 341 5.20 -9.13 -0.66
CA ILE A 341 4.47 -8.28 0.29
C ILE A 341 4.15 -9.01 1.59
N GLY A 342 3.56 -10.20 1.54
CA GLY A 342 3.20 -10.96 2.73
C GLY A 342 4.41 -11.25 3.63
N PRO A 343 5.46 -11.92 3.11
CA PRO A 343 6.69 -12.17 3.84
C PRO A 343 7.34 -10.92 4.44
N ILE A 344 7.49 -9.83 3.69
CA ILE A 344 8.26 -8.66 4.13
C ILE A 344 7.57 -7.90 5.26
N TRP A 345 6.24 -7.84 5.25
CA TRP A 345 5.46 -7.23 6.32
C TRP A 345 5.40 -8.10 7.58
N ALA A 346 5.67 -9.40 7.48
CA ALA A 346 5.81 -10.28 8.63
C ALA A 346 7.16 -10.15 9.35
N VAL A 347 8.22 -9.75 8.65
CA VAL A 347 9.56 -9.62 9.24
C VAL A 347 9.63 -8.65 10.44
N PRO A 348 9.06 -7.44 10.40
CA PRO A 348 9.00 -6.56 11.58
C PRO A 348 8.23 -7.16 12.75
N MET A 349 7.23 -8.00 12.47
CA MET A 349 6.45 -8.72 13.48
C MET A 349 7.31 -9.77 14.18
N ASP A 350 8.11 -10.51 13.41
CA ASP A 350 9.00 -11.56 13.91
C ASP A 350 10.23 -10.97 14.66
N ILE A 351 10.84 -9.88 14.17
CA ILE A 351 12.04 -9.27 14.78
C ILE A 351 11.70 -8.42 16.00
N THR A 352 10.63 -7.62 15.97
CA THR A 352 10.34 -6.62 17.01
C THR A 352 8.91 -6.67 17.54
N PRO A 353 8.47 -7.76 18.21
CA PRO A 353 7.08 -7.90 18.68
C PRO A 353 6.59 -6.74 19.57
N LYS A 354 7.46 -6.14 20.39
CA LYS A 354 7.13 -4.98 21.24
C LYS A 354 7.08 -3.64 20.49
N HIS A 355 7.72 -3.54 19.32
CA HIS A 355 7.90 -2.29 18.57
C HIS A 355 7.44 -2.38 17.10
N VAL A 356 6.55 -3.32 16.78
CA VAL A 356 6.11 -3.65 15.41
C VAL A 356 5.67 -2.42 14.62
N GLY A 357 4.92 -1.50 15.24
CA GLY A 357 4.42 -0.30 14.57
C GLY A 357 5.54 0.62 14.08
N ILE A 358 6.54 0.88 14.90
CA ILE A 358 7.71 1.73 14.54
C ILE A 358 8.57 1.00 13.50
N ALA A 359 8.83 -0.29 13.71
CA ALA A 359 9.60 -1.10 12.79
C ALA A 359 8.97 -1.18 11.39
N SER A 360 7.65 -1.38 11.33
CA SER A 360 6.89 -1.40 10.08
C SER A 360 6.87 -0.03 9.40
N GLY A 361 6.80 1.06 10.17
CA GLY A 361 6.94 2.42 9.67
C GLY A 361 8.31 2.68 9.03
N LEU A 362 9.40 2.23 9.67
CA LEU A 362 10.76 2.31 9.13
C LEU A 362 10.91 1.50 7.85
N VAL A 363 10.38 0.27 7.80
CA VAL A 363 10.36 -0.52 6.56
C VAL A 363 9.64 0.24 5.46
N ASN A 364 8.43 0.76 5.74
CA ASN A 364 7.61 1.48 4.77
C ASN A 364 8.30 2.76 4.24
N ALA A 365 9.11 3.43 5.07
CA ALA A 365 9.90 4.59 4.63
C ALA A 365 10.81 4.26 3.43
N GLY A 366 11.36 3.03 3.37
CA GLY A 366 12.14 2.58 2.22
C GLY A 366 11.35 2.63 0.91
N SER A 367 10.12 2.09 0.89
CA SER A 367 9.27 2.16 -0.31
C SER A 367 8.76 3.57 -0.61
N ALA A 368 8.52 4.40 0.42
CA ALA A 368 8.14 5.80 0.22
C ALA A 368 9.24 6.60 -0.49
N VAL A 369 10.50 6.43 -0.09
CA VAL A 369 11.65 7.04 -0.77
C VAL A 369 11.74 6.54 -2.21
N ALA A 370 11.54 5.24 -2.44
CA ALA A 370 11.51 4.70 -3.79
C ALA A 370 10.39 5.29 -4.66
N GLY A 371 9.20 5.52 -4.08
CA GLY A 371 8.07 6.15 -4.76
C GLY A 371 8.27 7.62 -5.11
N ILE A 372 9.19 8.29 -4.42
CA ILE A 372 9.62 9.66 -4.76
C ILE A 372 10.60 9.62 -5.93
N PHE A 373 11.67 8.83 -5.84
CA PHE A 373 12.76 8.89 -6.81
C PHE A 373 12.53 8.08 -8.08
N SER A 374 11.91 6.89 -7.99
CA SER A 374 11.74 5.98 -9.13
C SER A 374 11.01 6.65 -10.31
N PRO A 375 9.85 7.33 -10.09
CA PRO A 375 9.15 7.96 -11.21
C PRO A 375 9.92 9.12 -11.86
N ILE A 376 10.64 9.92 -11.06
CA ILE A 376 11.45 11.04 -11.55
C ILE A 376 12.62 10.52 -12.39
N VAL A 377 13.35 9.52 -11.87
CA VAL A 377 14.50 8.93 -12.56
C VAL A 377 14.08 8.25 -13.85
N PHE A 378 12.93 7.56 -13.87
CA PHE A 378 12.38 6.99 -15.09
C PHE A 378 12.13 8.08 -16.15
N GLY A 379 11.42 9.15 -15.79
CA GLY A 379 11.13 10.25 -16.71
C GLY A 379 12.39 10.91 -17.25
N PHE A 380 13.34 11.21 -16.38
CA PHE A 380 14.63 11.81 -16.73
C PHE A 380 15.43 10.95 -17.72
N ILE A 381 15.52 9.63 -17.47
CA ILE A 381 16.21 8.70 -18.37
C ILE A 381 15.55 8.70 -19.75
N VAL A 382 14.22 8.64 -19.80
CA VAL A 382 13.48 8.64 -21.09
C VAL A 382 13.70 9.93 -21.86
N ASP A 383 13.63 11.09 -21.20
CA ASP A 383 13.82 12.39 -21.87
C ASP A 383 15.22 12.58 -22.43
N HIS A 384 16.26 12.07 -21.74
CA HIS A 384 17.66 12.26 -22.18
C HIS A 384 18.17 11.16 -23.12
N THR A 385 17.63 9.95 -23.03
CA THR A 385 18.11 8.81 -23.83
C THR A 385 17.16 8.41 -24.95
N GLY A 386 15.91 8.86 -24.89
CA GLY A 386 14.82 8.39 -25.76
C GLY A 386 14.41 6.93 -25.52
N SER A 387 15.05 6.23 -24.58
CA SER A 387 14.85 4.80 -24.35
C SER A 387 13.87 4.55 -23.20
N TRP A 388 12.71 3.99 -23.55
CA TRP A 388 11.69 3.54 -22.59
C TRP A 388 12.04 2.22 -21.89
N THR A 389 13.03 1.49 -22.39
CA THR A 389 13.47 0.21 -21.78
C THR A 389 14.60 0.40 -20.77
N LEU A 390 15.46 1.41 -20.96
CA LEU A 390 16.62 1.64 -20.10
C LEU A 390 16.29 1.80 -18.60
N PRO A 391 15.18 2.46 -18.18
CA PRO A 391 14.83 2.52 -16.76
C PRO A 391 14.64 1.15 -16.09
N PHE A 392 14.24 0.12 -16.85
CA PHE A 392 14.10 -1.24 -16.31
C PHE A 392 15.44 -1.87 -15.96
N ALA A 393 16.56 -1.44 -16.56
CA ALA A 393 17.90 -1.88 -16.17
C ALA A 393 18.24 -1.45 -14.74
N GLY A 394 17.81 -0.25 -14.33
CA GLY A 394 17.94 0.22 -12.94
C GLY A 394 17.15 -0.68 -11.97
N SER A 395 15.94 -1.07 -12.35
CA SER A 395 15.13 -2.02 -11.57
C SER A 395 15.79 -3.41 -11.46
N LEU A 396 16.38 -3.93 -12.55
CA LEU A 396 17.13 -5.19 -12.52
C LEU A 396 18.32 -5.12 -11.55
N GLY A 397 19.10 -4.04 -11.59
CA GLY A 397 20.21 -3.81 -10.67
C GLY A 397 19.76 -3.73 -9.21
N LEU A 398 18.68 -2.99 -8.93
CA LEU A 398 18.15 -2.86 -7.57
C LEU A 398 17.50 -4.14 -7.06
N LEU A 399 16.88 -4.96 -7.92
CA LEU A 399 16.41 -6.30 -7.53
C LEU A 399 17.58 -7.21 -7.15
N ALA A 400 18.70 -7.16 -7.88
CA ALA A 400 19.91 -7.91 -7.53
C ALA A 400 20.49 -7.47 -6.18
N VAL A 401 20.58 -6.15 -5.94
CA VAL A 401 20.97 -5.59 -4.64
C VAL A 401 19.99 -6.06 -3.55
N GLY A 402 18.69 -6.04 -3.82
CA GLY A 402 17.64 -6.50 -2.92
C GLY A 402 17.81 -7.97 -2.52
N ILE A 403 18.19 -8.84 -3.47
CA ILE A 403 18.47 -10.26 -3.19
C ILE A 403 19.63 -10.40 -2.21
N VAL A 404 20.74 -9.69 -2.47
CA VAL A 404 21.92 -9.68 -1.58
C VAL A 404 21.54 -9.16 -0.20
N MET A 405 20.83 -8.04 -0.13
CA MET A 405 20.39 -7.43 1.13
C MET A 405 19.43 -8.31 1.93
N THR A 406 18.66 -9.16 1.25
CA THR A 406 17.75 -10.11 1.90
C THR A 406 18.50 -11.14 2.75
N PHE A 407 19.73 -11.55 2.39
CA PHE A 407 20.52 -12.47 3.22
C PHE A 407 20.86 -11.90 4.60
N PHE A 408 20.95 -10.57 4.72
CA PHE A 408 21.22 -9.87 5.98
C PHE A 408 19.95 -9.68 6.83
N MET A 409 18.78 -9.99 6.30
CA MET A 409 17.55 -10.05 7.08
C MET A 409 17.61 -11.29 7.99
N ARG A 410 17.56 -11.06 9.30
CA ARG A 410 17.58 -12.11 10.33
C ARG A 410 16.26 -12.13 11.10
N PRO A 411 15.16 -12.61 10.47
CA PRO A 411 13.85 -12.68 11.12
C PRO A 411 13.80 -13.74 12.22
N ASP A 412 14.80 -14.63 12.29
CA ASP A 412 14.98 -15.64 13.33
C ASP A 412 15.36 -15.07 14.70
N ILE A 413 15.94 -13.88 14.75
CA ILE A 413 16.45 -13.31 16.00
C ILE A 413 15.60 -12.11 16.39
N ALA A 414 14.78 -12.30 17.42
CA ALA A 414 14.04 -11.21 18.04
C ALA A 414 15.02 -10.17 18.64
N LEU A 415 14.62 -8.90 18.64
CA LEU A 415 15.36 -7.83 19.28
C LEU A 415 15.24 -7.99 20.81
N GLU A 416 16.34 -8.41 21.45
CA GLU A 416 16.40 -8.57 22.91
C GLU A 416 16.12 -7.25 23.65
N PRO A 417 15.42 -7.29 24.80
CA PRO A 417 15.34 -6.17 25.73
C PRO A 417 16.74 -5.65 26.06
N GLY A 418 16.89 -4.33 26.21
CA GLY A 418 18.19 -3.78 26.60
C GLY A 418 18.59 -4.29 27.98
N ILE A 419 19.90 -4.47 28.20
CA ILE A 419 20.54 -4.97 29.43
C ILE A 419 20.14 -4.20 30.72
N GLY A 420 19.36 -3.11 30.63
CA GLY A 420 18.79 -2.42 31.79
C GLY A 420 17.50 -3.00 32.37
N SER A 421 16.82 -3.95 31.70
CA SER A 421 15.61 -4.59 32.28
C SER A 421 15.92 -5.83 33.12
N THR A 422 17.09 -6.44 32.91
CA THR A 422 17.52 -7.64 33.65
C THR A 422 17.87 -7.33 35.09
N ASP A 423 18.39 -6.13 35.39
CA ASP A 423 18.65 -5.74 36.78
C ASP A 423 17.36 -5.48 37.54
N VAL A 424 16.34 -4.89 36.91
CA VAL A 424 15.04 -4.65 37.56
C VAL A 424 14.29 -5.96 37.85
N THR A 425 14.26 -6.93 36.93
CA THR A 425 13.66 -8.23 37.23
C THR A 425 14.47 -9.03 38.25
N ARG A 426 15.80 -8.93 38.23
CA ARG A 426 16.64 -9.63 39.21
C ARG A 426 16.51 -9.03 40.62
N GLU A 427 16.37 -7.71 40.71
CA GLU A 427 16.13 -6.99 41.97
C GLU A 427 14.71 -7.26 42.49
N GLN A 428 13.70 -7.32 41.62
CA GLN A 428 12.34 -7.73 41.99
C GLN A 428 12.23 -9.20 42.39
N ASP A 429 12.94 -10.10 41.70
CA ASP A 429 12.99 -11.52 42.06
C ASP A 429 13.74 -11.75 43.38
N LEU A 430 14.77 -10.93 43.68
CA LEU A 430 15.48 -10.93 44.96
C LEU A 430 14.60 -10.35 46.09
N GLU A 431 13.88 -9.25 45.87
CA GLU A 431 12.92 -8.71 46.85
C GLU A 431 11.76 -9.67 47.11
N LEU A 432 11.29 -10.41 46.08
CA LEU A 432 10.24 -11.41 46.24
C LEU A 432 10.76 -12.65 46.99
N ALA A 433 12.02 -13.04 46.76
CA ALA A 433 12.67 -14.12 47.50
C ALA A 433 12.91 -13.77 48.98
N GLU A 434 13.28 -12.51 49.29
CA GLU A 434 13.39 -12.02 50.68
C GLU A 434 12.02 -11.97 51.37
N ARG A 435 10.96 -11.58 50.67
CA ARG A 435 9.59 -11.53 51.23
C ARG A 435 8.98 -12.91 51.48
N LEU A 436 9.43 -13.94 50.77
CA LEU A 436 8.96 -15.32 50.93
C LEU A 436 9.84 -16.13 51.91
N GLY A 437 10.89 -15.51 52.46
CA GLY A 437 11.86 -16.13 53.37
C GLY A 437 11.64 -15.88 54.87
N HIS A 438 10.44 -15.49 55.30
CA HIS A 438 10.10 -15.27 56.72
C HIS A 438 8.88 -16.08 57.16
#